data_AF-A0A9E3FIH8-F1
#
_entry.id   AF-A0A9E3FIH8-F1
#
_cell.length_a   1.000
_cell.length_b   1.000
_cell.length_c   1.000
_cell.angle_alpha   90.00
_cell.angle_beta   90.00
_cell.angle_gamma   90.00
#
_symmetry.space_group_name_H-M   'P 1'
#
loop_
_entity.id
_entity.type
_entity.pdbx_description
1 polymer ?
#
loop_
_entity_poly.entity_id
_entity_poly.type
_entity_poly.pdbx_seq_one_letter_code
_entity_poly.pdbx_strand_id
1 'polypeptide(L)'
;MRTPFRRAALVCAAALVLAALLLPLAPATSARRQSSTEDFESGTKTAYAAAAVFLSTGWWYLDDALIGNLSTDRKTGAQSARIRNVGQLNTQFDYASAGTVTVQHAVFGTDGSSTWELWVSTNGGSTYSKVGSTVTTSSTTLATASFTVNSAGAVRLSIRKTGGGANRINIDNVTVNPYSAPPPTSVHLTMGNPSNAVVDVNQPANYLLDKPQYAVSYNRDKGRPNWVSWHLASSWLGSTPRQDDFRNDTTLPAGWYQVQATDYSGSGFDRGHHCPSADRTLTVADNSSTFLMTNMMPQSPDNNQGPWANMENYLRTLVSSGNELYIVMGGSGSGGTGSNGGTTLTVANGHVAVPAQVWKVVIVLPSGTNDVSRVTTSTRTIAVIMPNTQGIRTADWKTYRVSVDQVESLTGYDFFSNVPTSIQSVIESTVDNQ
;
A
#
# COMPACT_ATOMS: atom_id res chain seq x y z
N MET A 1 78.29 -8.39 43.38
CA MET A 1 78.22 -7.02 43.91
C MET A 1 77.20 -6.22 43.09
N ARG A 2 76.25 -5.57 43.77
CA ARG A 2 75.40 -4.44 43.36
C ARG A 2 74.39 -4.64 42.20
N THR A 3 73.13 -4.83 42.58
CA THR A 3 71.92 -4.19 41.97
C THR A 3 71.82 -2.71 42.44
N PRO A 4 70.85 -1.86 42.01
CA PRO A 4 69.73 -2.00 41.03
C PRO A 4 69.52 -0.75 40.10
N PHE A 5 68.63 -0.84 39.09
CA PHE A 5 67.40 0.00 38.90
C PHE A 5 66.94 0.12 37.42
N ARG A 6 65.73 -0.42 37.18
CA ARG A 6 64.60 0.00 36.33
C ARG A 6 64.84 0.91 35.11
N ARG A 7 64.35 0.47 33.94
CA ARG A 7 63.10 1.00 33.32
C ARG A 7 62.67 0.12 32.14
N ALA A 8 61.43 -0.36 32.22
CA ALA A 8 60.73 -1.05 31.15
C ALA A 8 60.32 -0.06 30.05
N ALA A 9 60.57 -0.40 28.80
CA ALA A 9 60.06 0.32 27.65
C ALA A 9 58.62 -0.11 27.38
N LEU A 10 57.70 0.83 27.56
CA LEU A 10 56.28 0.71 27.26
C LEU A 10 56.08 1.03 25.77
N VAL A 11 55.76 0.04 24.95
CA VAL A 11 55.27 0.28 23.58
C VAL A 11 53.80 0.63 23.69
N CYS A 12 53.48 1.88 23.37
CA CYS A 12 52.14 2.44 23.39
C CYS A 12 51.44 2.12 22.06
N ALA A 13 50.50 1.17 22.07
CA ALA A 13 49.50 1.01 21.03
C ALA A 13 48.12 1.21 21.68
N ALA A 14 47.53 2.39 21.45
CA ALA A 14 46.21 2.73 21.92
C ALA A 14 45.17 1.91 21.13
N ALA A 15 44.60 0.89 21.76
CA ALA A 15 43.36 0.27 21.29
C ALA A 15 42.19 1.15 21.71
N LEU A 16 41.59 1.84 20.73
CA LEU A 16 40.35 2.59 20.90
C LEU A 16 39.21 1.56 21.04
N VAL A 17 38.77 1.28 22.27
CA VAL A 17 37.54 0.51 22.51
C VAL A 17 36.37 1.44 22.23
N LEU A 18 35.80 1.34 21.03
CA LEU A 18 34.51 1.96 20.70
C LEU A 18 33.41 1.14 21.37
N ALA A 19 33.00 1.54 22.57
CA ALA A 19 31.79 1.03 23.18
C ALA A 19 30.59 1.53 22.36
N ALA A 20 30.13 0.71 21.41
CA ALA A 20 28.83 0.92 20.77
C ALA A 20 27.75 0.75 21.85
N LEU A 21 27.18 1.86 22.30
CA LEU A 21 25.91 1.84 23.02
C LEU A 21 24.87 1.21 22.08
N LEU A 22 24.55 -0.06 22.32
CA LEU A 22 23.31 -0.68 21.85
C LEU A 22 22.16 0.02 22.59
N LEU A 23 21.69 1.13 22.02
CA LEU A 23 20.35 1.61 22.31
C LEU A 23 19.37 0.54 21.82
N PRO A 24 18.41 0.09 22.63
CA PRO A 24 17.36 -0.80 22.13
C PRO A 24 16.65 -0.07 20.99
N LEU A 25 16.56 -0.71 19.81
CA LEU A 25 15.64 -0.25 18.78
C LEU A 25 14.25 -0.25 19.42
N ALA A 26 13.71 0.94 19.63
CA ALA A 26 12.29 1.09 19.88
C ALA A 26 11.55 0.39 18.72
N PRO A 27 10.49 -0.39 18.98
CA PRO A 27 9.67 -0.92 17.91
C PRO A 27 9.25 0.26 17.04
N ALA A 28 9.37 0.12 15.71
CA ALA A 28 8.88 1.12 14.77
C ALA A 28 7.42 1.40 15.11
N THR A 29 7.19 2.53 15.78
CA THR A 29 5.86 2.97 16.15
C THR A 29 5.09 3.17 14.85
N SER A 30 4.01 2.40 14.68
CA SER A 30 3.06 2.54 13.58
C SER A 30 2.79 4.03 13.37
N ALA A 31 3.29 4.57 12.24
CA ALA A 31 3.15 5.97 11.94
C ALA A 31 1.68 6.28 11.73
N ARG A 32 1.14 7.13 12.61
CA ARG A 32 -0.27 7.46 12.72
C ARG A 32 -0.83 7.89 11.35
N ARG A 33 -1.81 7.15 10.82
CA ARG A 33 -2.61 7.53 9.63
C ARG A 33 -3.63 8.64 9.96
N GLN A 34 -3.20 9.68 10.67
CA GLN A 34 -4.07 10.79 11.08
C GLN A 34 -3.64 12.08 10.42
N SER A 35 -4.61 12.93 10.07
CA SER A 35 -4.34 14.29 9.62
C SER A 35 -3.48 15.04 10.64
N SER A 36 -2.49 15.78 10.16
CA SER A 36 -1.54 16.55 10.97
C SER A 36 -1.55 18.00 10.51
N THR A 37 -1.67 18.93 11.45
CA THR A 37 -1.66 20.38 11.17
C THR A 37 -0.53 21.05 11.93
N GLU A 38 0.29 21.82 11.21
CA GLU A 38 1.18 22.83 11.80
C GLU A 38 0.48 24.18 11.78
N ASP A 39 0.19 24.71 12.96
CA ASP A 39 -0.50 25.99 13.19
C ASP A 39 0.48 27.13 13.53
N PHE A 40 1.79 26.86 13.64
CA PHE A 40 2.83 27.81 14.02
C PHE A 40 2.64 28.45 15.41
N GLU A 41 1.71 27.95 16.22
CA GLU A 41 1.39 28.51 17.54
C GLU A 41 2.44 28.12 18.60
N SER A 42 3.36 27.22 18.25
CA SER A 42 4.51 26.83 19.09
C SER A 42 5.83 27.31 18.50
N GLY A 43 6.85 27.40 19.35
CA GLY A 43 8.18 27.87 18.94
C GLY A 43 8.25 29.38 18.72
N THR A 44 9.44 29.87 18.39
CA THR A 44 9.70 31.28 18.14
C THR A 44 10.90 31.44 17.21
N LYS A 45 10.76 32.31 16.21
CA LYS A 45 11.86 32.77 15.35
C LYS A 45 11.55 34.18 14.90
N THR A 46 12.22 35.18 15.46
CA THR A 46 11.90 36.61 15.23
C THR A 46 12.72 37.26 14.12
N ALA A 47 13.75 36.58 13.61
CA ALA A 47 14.62 37.07 12.55
C ALA A 47 14.39 36.32 11.23
N TYR A 48 14.60 37.01 10.11
CA TYR A 48 14.49 36.42 8.77
C TYR A 48 15.67 35.52 8.37
N ALA A 49 16.82 35.62 9.05
CA ALA A 49 17.99 34.79 8.77
C ALA A 49 17.68 33.30 8.88
N ALA A 50 18.27 32.48 8.02
CA ALA A 50 17.93 31.07 7.92
C ALA A 50 18.23 30.32 9.23
N ALA A 51 17.23 29.60 9.76
CA ALA A 51 17.42 28.75 10.94
C ALA A 51 16.33 27.67 11.04
N ALA A 52 16.67 26.59 11.73
CA ALA A 52 15.69 25.59 12.16
C ALA A 52 14.94 26.06 13.42
N VAL A 53 13.64 25.78 13.48
CA VAL A 53 12.77 26.01 14.63
C VAL A 53 11.98 24.74 14.90
N PHE A 54 11.84 24.37 16.17
CA PHE A 54 11.00 23.25 16.58
C PHE A 54 9.57 23.75 16.80
N LEU A 55 8.63 23.21 16.03
CA LEU A 55 7.21 23.51 16.07
C LEU A 55 6.41 22.27 16.50
N SER A 56 5.08 22.33 16.48
CA SER A 56 4.21 21.31 17.06
C SER A 56 4.28 20.00 16.27
N THR A 57 4.51 20.08 14.96
CA THR A 57 4.67 18.93 14.07
C THR A 57 6.10 18.41 13.99
N GLY A 58 7.10 19.18 14.43
CA GLY A 58 8.52 18.80 14.41
C GLY A 58 9.45 19.94 14.00
N TRP A 59 10.64 19.59 13.50
CA TRP A 59 11.62 20.57 13.04
C TRP A 59 11.26 21.15 11.67
N TRP A 60 11.26 22.48 11.59
CA TRP A 60 11.08 23.25 10.37
C TRP A 60 12.28 24.15 10.12
N TYR A 61 12.74 24.22 8.87
CA TYR A 61 13.76 25.16 8.44
C TYR A 61 13.12 26.34 7.73
N LEU A 62 13.38 27.54 8.28
CA LEU A 62 12.81 28.80 7.84
C LEU A 62 13.92 29.68 7.29
N ASP A 63 13.85 30.03 6.01
CA ASP A 63 14.81 30.87 5.31
C ASP A 63 14.10 32.05 4.64
N ASP A 64 14.62 33.25 4.86
CA ASP A 64 13.93 34.52 4.59
C ASP A 64 12.48 34.53 5.11
N ALA A 65 12.29 33.88 6.24
CA ALA A 65 11.02 33.72 6.92
C ALA A 65 11.17 33.79 8.43
N LEU A 66 10.11 34.16 9.14
CA LEU A 66 10.06 34.23 10.60
C LEU A 66 8.68 33.77 11.12
N ILE A 67 8.53 33.57 12.42
CA ILE A 67 7.23 33.40 13.08
C ILE A 67 6.80 34.76 13.64
N GLY A 68 5.72 35.31 13.10
CA GLY A 68 5.25 36.67 13.33
C GLY A 68 3.96 36.73 14.12
N ASN A 69 3.88 37.68 15.04
CA ASN A 69 2.74 37.90 15.93
C ASN A 69 2.25 39.36 15.93
N LEU A 70 2.65 40.16 14.93
CA LEU A 70 2.23 41.56 14.82
C LEU A 70 0.72 41.63 14.54
N SER A 71 0.09 42.75 14.85
CA SER A 71 -1.32 42.99 14.49
C SER A 71 -1.58 42.94 12.97
N THR A 72 -0.53 43.17 12.17
CA THR A 72 -0.56 43.09 10.70
C THR A 72 -0.26 41.70 10.14
N ASP A 73 0.17 40.75 10.97
CA ASP A 73 0.24 39.34 10.61
C ASP A 73 -1.16 38.75 10.56
N ARG A 74 -1.48 38.14 9.41
CA ARG A 74 -2.71 37.39 9.21
C ARG A 74 -2.50 35.98 9.73
N LYS A 75 -3.36 35.55 10.65
CA LYS A 75 -3.16 34.37 11.48
C LYS A 75 -4.47 33.91 12.11
N THR A 76 -4.54 32.63 12.43
CA THR A 76 -5.57 31.99 13.25
C THR A 76 -4.95 31.61 14.58
N GLY A 77 -5.12 32.45 15.60
CA GLY A 77 -4.42 32.29 16.87
C GLY A 77 -3.49 33.47 17.14
N ALA A 78 -2.35 33.20 17.79
CA ALA A 78 -1.42 34.22 18.26
C ALA A 78 -0.30 34.52 17.25
N GLN A 79 0.05 33.59 16.36
CA GLN A 79 1.16 33.79 15.42
C GLN A 79 1.00 33.02 14.09
N SER A 80 1.76 33.42 13.07
CA SER A 80 1.85 32.69 11.79
C SER A 80 3.23 32.83 11.18
N ALA A 81 3.59 31.97 10.22
CA ALA A 81 4.83 32.16 9.47
C ALA A 81 4.70 33.37 8.52
N ARG A 82 5.75 34.19 8.43
CA ARG A 82 5.83 35.33 7.50
C ARG A 82 7.06 35.21 6.61
N ILE A 83 6.84 35.16 5.30
CA ILE A 83 7.89 34.97 4.29
C ILE A 83 8.09 36.27 3.49
N ARG A 84 9.34 36.61 3.18
CA ARG A 84 9.70 37.72 2.28
C ARG A 84 10.57 37.23 1.11
N ASN A 85 10.89 38.13 0.17
CA ASN A 85 11.75 37.82 -0.98
C ASN A 85 11.29 36.53 -1.67
N VAL A 86 12.21 35.56 -1.83
CA VAL A 86 11.96 34.20 -2.34
C VAL A 86 12.20 33.14 -1.25
N GLY A 87 11.87 33.47 0.00
CA GLY A 87 12.06 32.61 1.16
C GLY A 87 11.23 31.32 1.13
N GLN A 88 11.55 30.41 2.06
CA GLN A 88 11.00 29.06 2.10
C GLN A 88 10.77 28.54 3.53
N LEU A 89 9.78 27.65 3.65
CA LEU A 89 9.48 26.87 4.85
C LEU A 89 9.61 25.38 4.50
N ASN A 90 10.56 24.67 5.10
CA ASN A 90 10.83 23.26 4.78
C ASN A 90 10.65 22.39 6.03
N THR A 91 9.94 21.27 5.93
CA THR A 91 9.97 20.28 7.01
C THR A 91 11.34 19.60 7.02
N GLN A 92 11.88 19.31 8.21
CA GLN A 92 13.13 18.55 8.41
C GLN A 92 12.85 17.12 8.87
N PHE A 93 11.61 16.68 8.68
CA PHE A 93 11.09 15.34 8.94
C PHE A 93 10.17 14.94 7.79
N ASP A 94 9.85 13.65 7.74
CA ASP A 94 8.99 13.08 6.72
C ASP A 94 7.62 12.71 7.31
N TYR A 95 6.55 13.10 6.63
CA TYR A 95 5.23 12.52 6.83
C TYR A 95 5.24 11.10 6.24
N ALA A 96 4.55 10.15 6.87
CA ALA A 96 4.52 8.77 6.39
C ALA A 96 3.86 8.62 5.01
N SER A 97 2.85 9.46 4.73
CA SER A 97 2.17 9.57 3.43
C SER A 97 1.47 10.93 3.33
N ALA A 98 1.10 11.35 2.12
CA ALA A 98 0.37 12.59 1.89
C ALA A 98 -0.62 12.45 0.72
N GLY A 99 -1.92 12.56 1.02
CA GLY A 99 -3.00 12.58 0.03
C GLY A 99 -3.25 14.00 -0.45
N THR A 100 -3.69 14.86 0.47
CA THR A 100 -3.87 16.29 0.23
C THR A 100 -3.09 17.13 1.24
N VAL A 101 -2.57 18.26 0.78
CA VAL A 101 -1.94 19.28 1.62
C VAL A 101 -2.73 20.57 1.45
N THR A 102 -3.18 21.16 2.56
CA THR A 102 -3.80 22.49 2.56
C THR A 102 -2.93 23.48 3.31
N VAL A 103 -2.94 24.73 2.85
CA VAL A 103 -2.14 25.80 3.40
C VAL A 103 -2.99 27.07 3.44
N GLN A 104 -3.13 27.68 4.61
CA GLN A 104 -3.72 29.01 4.69
C GLN A 104 -2.68 30.07 4.34
N HIS A 105 -3.09 31.07 3.58
CA HIS A 105 -2.20 32.13 3.13
C HIS A 105 -2.94 33.47 3.00
N ALA A 106 -2.22 34.56 3.25
CA ALA A 106 -2.70 35.92 3.05
C ALA A 106 -1.54 36.90 2.84
N VAL A 107 -1.85 38.08 2.30
CA VAL A 107 -0.91 39.19 2.19
C VAL A 107 -0.66 39.78 3.59
N PHE A 108 0.60 40.03 3.90
CA PHE A 108 0.97 40.71 5.14
C PHE A 108 0.55 42.18 5.13
N GLY A 109 -0.14 42.64 6.18
CA GLY A 109 -0.50 44.05 6.32
C GLY A 109 -1.22 44.65 5.10
N THR A 110 -0.52 45.56 4.40
CA THR A 110 -0.95 46.24 3.17
C THR A 110 0.05 46.01 2.01
N ASP A 111 0.88 44.97 2.10
CA ASP A 111 1.84 44.64 1.04
C ASP A 111 1.10 44.31 -0.28
N GLY A 112 1.81 44.30 -1.41
CA GLY A 112 1.23 43.89 -2.69
C GLY A 112 1.11 42.36 -2.83
N SER A 113 0.42 41.91 -3.87
CA SER A 113 0.30 40.49 -4.19
C SER A 113 1.67 39.80 -4.37
N SER A 114 1.74 38.51 -4.08
CA SER A 114 2.92 37.67 -4.30
C SER A 114 2.53 36.23 -4.64
N THR A 115 3.42 35.52 -5.32
CA THR A 115 3.21 34.12 -5.69
C THR A 115 4.05 33.18 -4.84
N TRP A 116 3.58 31.95 -4.66
CA TRP A 116 4.30 30.86 -4.00
C TRP A 116 3.88 29.50 -4.53
N GLU A 117 4.65 28.46 -4.20
CA GLU A 117 4.47 27.10 -4.70
C GLU A 117 4.67 26.08 -3.58
N LEU A 118 3.96 24.95 -3.67
CA LEU A 118 4.24 23.77 -2.87
C LEU A 118 5.19 22.84 -3.62
N TRP A 119 6.21 22.36 -2.93
CA TRP A 119 7.19 21.39 -3.41
C TRP A 119 7.26 20.23 -2.44
N VAL A 120 7.42 19.02 -2.97
CA VAL A 120 7.53 17.79 -2.17
C VAL A 120 8.77 17.00 -2.52
N SER A 121 9.33 16.31 -1.53
CA SER A 121 10.43 15.36 -1.71
C SER A 121 10.00 13.98 -1.20
N THR A 122 10.31 12.95 -1.97
CA THR A 122 10.09 11.53 -1.63
C THR A 122 11.39 10.79 -1.34
N ASN A 123 12.52 11.51 -1.25
CA ASN A 123 13.86 10.97 -1.04
C ASN A 123 14.60 11.69 0.10
N GLY A 124 13.88 11.95 1.20
CA GLY A 124 14.44 12.52 2.42
C GLY A 124 14.97 13.95 2.26
N GLY A 125 14.44 14.72 1.31
CA GLY A 125 14.84 16.12 1.06
C GLY A 125 16.00 16.29 0.06
N SER A 126 16.45 15.22 -0.60
CA SER A 126 17.57 15.30 -1.56
C SER A 126 17.18 16.08 -2.83
N THR A 127 16.00 15.80 -3.37
CA THR A 127 15.42 16.54 -4.51
C THR A 127 13.95 16.82 -4.25
N TYR A 128 13.45 17.91 -4.82
CA TYR A 128 12.06 18.33 -4.68
C TYR A 128 11.41 18.52 -6.05
N SER A 129 10.13 18.18 -6.15
CA SER A 129 9.28 18.41 -7.31
C SER A 129 8.09 19.29 -6.92
N LYS A 130 7.70 20.21 -7.82
CA LYS A 130 6.54 21.07 -7.63
C LYS A 130 5.25 20.24 -7.64
N VAL A 131 4.30 20.60 -6.77
CA VAL A 131 2.95 20.01 -6.73
C VAL A 131 1.91 21.09 -6.96
N GLY A 132 0.97 20.82 -7.87
CA GLY A 132 -0.12 21.71 -8.20
C GLY A 132 0.30 23.01 -8.87
N SER A 133 -0.64 23.95 -8.92
CA SER A 133 -0.45 25.26 -9.56
C SER A 133 0.28 26.24 -8.63
N THR A 134 0.95 27.23 -9.22
CA THR A 134 1.47 28.39 -8.48
C THR A 134 0.28 29.14 -7.87
N VAL A 135 0.38 29.47 -6.59
CA VAL A 135 -0.66 30.21 -5.85
C VAL A 135 -0.34 31.69 -5.85
N THR A 136 -1.30 32.52 -6.25
CA THR A 136 -1.22 33.98 -6.10
C THR A 136 -1.94 34.39 -4.82
N THR A 137 -1.21 35.02 -3.91
CA THR A 137 -1.77 35.61 -2.68
C THR A 137 -1.99 37.09 -2.91
N SER A 138 -3.24 37.52 -2.93
CA SER A 138 -3.65 38.92 -3.22
C SER A 138 -4.59 39.52 -2.18
N SER A 139 -5.09 38.72 -1.24
CA SER A 139 -6.03 39.14 -0.20
C SER A 139 -5.37 39.21 1.17
N THR A 140 -5.84 40.12 2.01
CA THR A 140 -5.47 40.20 3.43
C THR A 140 -6.28 39.27 4.34
N THR A 141 -7.33 38.64 3.79
CA THR A 141 -8.07 37.56 4.45
C THR A 141 -7.38 36.23 4.17
N LEU A 142 -7.23 35.38 5.20
CA LEU A 142 -6.70 34.03 5.03
C LEU A 142 -7.57 33.23 4.06
N ALA A 143 -6.97 32.83 2.95
CA ALA A 143 -7.52 31.89 1.99
C ALA A 143 -6.82 30.54 2.15
N THR A 144 -7.49 29.44 1.80
CA THR A 144 -6.89 28.11 1.83
C THR A 144 -6.55 27.65 0.42
N ALA A 145 -5.28 27.39 0.16
CA ALA A 145 -4.82 26.67 -1.02
C ALA A 145 -4.83 25.16 -0.72
N SER A 146 -5.23 24.35 -1.71
CA SER A 146 -5.29 22.89 -1.59
C SER A 146 -4.51 22.24 -2.73
N PHE A 147 -3.70 21.24 -2.37
CA PHE A 147 -2.82 20.52 -3.29
C PHE A 147 -3.06 19.02 -3.15
N THR A 148 -3.22 18.35 -4.29
CA THR A 148 -3.30 16.89 -4.36
C THR A 148 -1.90 16.33 -4.56
N VAL A 149 -1.36 15.65 -3.54
CA VAL A 149 0.00 15.06 -3.54
C VAL A 149 -0.05 13.59 -3.96
N ASN A 150 -1.01 12.82 -3.46
CA ASN A 150 -1.22 11.41 -3.76
C ASN A 150 0.04 10.52 -3.63
N SER A 151 0.79 10.67 -2.54
CA SER A 151 1.95 9.83 -2.25
C SER A 151 1.69 8.89 -1.07
N ALA A 152 1.78 7.59 -1.32
CA ALA A 152 1.63 6.54 -0.33
C ALA A 152 2.88 6.33 0.55
N GLY A 153 4.03 6.88 0.15
CA GLY A 153 5.31 6.77 0.85
C GLY A 153 5.72 8.07 1.54
N ALA A 154 6.90 8.06 2.16
CA ALA A 154 7.40 9.19 2.95
C ALA A 154 7.48 10.50 2.12
N VAL A 155 6.99 11.60 2.68
CA VAL A 155 6.95 12.92 2.02
C VAL A 155 7.49 14.02 2.93
N ARG A 156 8.38 14.85 2.37
CA ARG A 156 8.84 16.11 2.97
C ARG A 156 8.29 17.30 2.21
N LEU A 157 7.89 18.36 2.91
CA LEU A 157 7.28 19.55 2.30
C LEU A 157 8.28 20.71 2.20
N SER A 158 8.08 21.55 1.18
CA SER A 158 8.76 22.84 1.02
C SER A 158 7.77 23.85 0.41
N ILE A 159 7.43 24.87 1.17
CA ILE A 159 6.60 26.00 0.72
C ILE A 159 7.56 27.09 0.28
N ARG A 160 7.51 27.50 -1.00
CA ARG A 160 8.48 28.41 -1.60
C ARG A 160 7.79 29.64 -2.15
N LYS A 161 8.11 30.81 -1.62
CA LYS A 161 7.68 32.07 -2.22
C LYS A 161 8.46 32.28 -3.52
N THR A 162 7.75 32.57 -4.61
CA THR A 162 8.35 32.75 -5.94
C THR A 162 8.26 34.20 -6.42
N GLY A 163 7.26 34.95 -5.97
CA GLY A 163 7.18 36.38 -6.27
C GLY A 163 8.27 37.10 -5.49
N GLY A 164 9.26 37.68 -6.15
CA GLY A 164 10.35 38.41 -5.48
C GLY A 164 9.93 39.75 -4.87
N GLY A 165 10.91 40.54 -4.43
CA GLY A 165 10.71 41.90 -3.90
C GLY A 165 10.28 41.95 -2.43
N ALA A 166 9.93 43.15 -1.97
CA ALA A 166 9.70 43.46 -0.55
C ALA A 166 8.37 42.94 0.01
N ASN A 167 7.41 42.58 -0.86
CA ASN A 167 6.09 42.10 -0.46
C ASN A 167 6.19 40.78 0.30
N ARG A 168 5.48 40.70 1.42
CA ARG A 168 5.43 39.54 2.32
C ARG A 168 4.08 38.84 2.25
N ILE A 169 4.12 37.54 2.55
CA ILE A 169 2.92 36.72 2.75
C ILE A 169 2.99 36.07 4.11
N ASN A 170 1.82 35.89 4.72
CA ASN A 170 1.62 35.01 5.86
C ASN A 170 1.24 33.62 5.37
N ILE A 171 1.77 32.60 6.04
CA ILE A 171 1.44 31.18 5.88
C ILE A 171 1.01 30.65 7.25
N ASP A 172 -0.10 29.94 7.27
CA ASP A 172 -0.70 29.44 8.49
C ASP A 172 -1.40 28.09 8.25
N ASN A 173 -1.70 27.34 9.31
CA ASN A 173 -2.47 26.09 9.30
C ASN A 173 -2.11 25.15 8.13
N VAL A 174 -0.86 24.71 8.06
CA VAL A 174 -0.40 23.74 7.06
C VAL A 174 -0.89 22.35 7.48
N THR A 175 -1.90 21.83 6.80
CA THR A 175 -2.51 20.54 7.11
C THR A 175 -2.14 19.50 6.07
N VAL A 176 -1.64 18.36 6.52
CA VAL A 176 -1.36 17.18 5.70
C VAL A 176 -2.36 16.10 6.05
N ASN A 177 -3.22 15.77 5.09
CA ASN A 177 -4.08 14.61 5.19
C ASN A 177 -3.32 13.40 4.64
N PRO A 178 -3.29 12.26 5.35
CA PRO A 178 -2.60 11.08 4.88
C PRO A 178 -3.17 10.61 3.55
N TYR A 179 -2.34 9.96 2.74
CA TYR A 179 -2.82 9.34 1.52
C TYR A 179 -3.77 8.19 1.89
N SER A 180 -5.03 8.36 1.52
CA SER A 180 -5.93 7.24 1.32
C SER A 180 -5.93 6.95 -0.17
N ALA A 181 -5.62 5.71 -0.54
CA ALA A 181 -6.03 5.25 -1.85
C ALA A 181 -7.54 5.54 -1.99
N PRO A 182 -8.01 5.98 -3.18
CA PRO A 182 -9.45 5.99 -3.42
C PRO A 182 -10.00 4.62 -3.01
N PRO A 183 -11.15 4.55 -2.31
CA PRO A 183 -11.83 3.28 -2.21
C PRO A 183 -11.98 2.79 -3.65
N PRO A 184 -11.50 1.58 -3.95
CA PRO A 184 -11.63 1.05 -5.29
C PRO A 184 -13.10 1.09 -5.66
N THR A 185 -13.42 1.71 -6.79
CA THR A 185 -14.78 1.69 -7.38
C THR A 185 -15.23 0.27 -7.74
N SER A 186 -14.30 -0.68 -7.68
CA SER A 186 -14.50 -2.10 -7.86
C SER A 186 -15.18 -2.73 -6.64
N VAL A 187 -16.37 -3.31 -6.84
CA VAL A 187 -17.02 -4.21 -5.87
C VAL A 187 -16.09 -5.36 -5.44
N HIS A 188 -15.06 -5.65 -6.22
CA HIS A 188 -14.09 -6.69 -5.93
C HIS A 188 -13.08 -6.31 -4.84
N LEU A 189 -13.03 -5.06 -4.42
CA LEU A 189 -12.14 -4.58 -3.37
C LEU A 189 -12.92 -3.87 -2.25
N THR A 190 -14.24 -4.12 -2.14
CA THR A 190 -15.11 -3.62 -1.07
C THR A 190 -14.50 -3.84 0.31
N MET A 191 -13.90 -5.01 0.55
CA MET A 191 -13.33 -5.35 1.85
C MET A 191 -11.92 -4.77 2.06
N GLY A 192 -11.23 -4.26 1.03
CA GLY A 192 -9.90 -3.68 1.17
C GLY A 192 -8.98 -3.99 0.00
N ASN A 193 -7.81 -3.35 0.00
CA ASN A 193 -6.72 -3.59 -0.95
C ASN A 193 -5.53 -4.22 -0.19
N PRO A 194 -5.35 -5.56 -0.23
CA PRO A 194 -4.48 -6.28 0.70
C PRO A 194 -3.03 -5.82 0.78
N SER A 195 -2.47 -5.39 -0.35
CA SER A 195 -1.06 -4.96 -0.46
C SER A 195 -0.91 -3.48 -0.81
N ASN A 196 -2.00 -2.71 -0.76
CA ASN A 196 -2.04 -1.33 -1.27
C ASN A 196 -1.52 -1.23 -2.73
N ALA A 197 -1.90 -2.18 -3.58
CA ALA A 197 -1.54 -2.17 -5.00
C ALA A 197 -2.09 -0.92 -5.69
N VAL A 198 -1.32 -0.34 -6.61
CA VAL A 198 -1.66 0.90 -7.31
C VAL A 198 -1.46 0.76 -8.82
N VAL A 199 -2.19 1.55 -9.61
CA VAL A 199 -2.02 1.63 -11.07
C VAL A 199 -0.82 2.53 -11.39
N ASP A 200 0.38 2.09 -11.00
CA ASP A 200 1.64 2.81 -11.20
C ASP A 200 2.71 1.88 -11.75
N VAL A 201 3.19 2.15 -12.96
CA VAL A 201 4.23 1.36 -13.63
C VAL A 201 5.56 1.35 -12.87
N ASN A 202 5.78 2.32 -11.96
CA ASN A 202 6.93 2.34 -11.06
C ASN A 202 6.79 1.37 -9.87
N GLN A 203 5.62 0.74 -9.70
CA GLN A 203 5.36 -0.33 -8.74
C GLN A 203 5.11 -1.67 -9.44
N PRO A 204 6.04 -2.17 -10.28
CA PRO A 204 5.80 -3.30 -11.18
C PRO A 204 5.59 -4.64 -10.47
N ALA A 205 6.06 -4.76 -9.23
CA ALA A 205 5.88 -5.95 -8.40
C ALA A 205 4.56 -5.93 -7.59
N ASN A 206 3.76 -4.86 -7.69
CA ASN A 206 2.51 -4.66 -6.95
C ASN A 206 1.52 -3.78 -7.75
N TYR A 207 1.39 -4.06 -9.06
CA TYR A 207 0.62 -3.24 -10.00
C TYR A 207 -0.86 -3.63 -9.98
N LEU A 208 -1.74 -2.67 -9.74
CA LEU A 208 -3.18 -2.92 -9.72
C LEU A 208 -3.74 -3.02 -11.15
N LEU A 209 -4.35 -4.16 -11.48
CA LEU A 209 -5.26 -4.30 -12.61
C LEU A 209 -6.68 -4.38 -12.05
N ASP A 210 -7.49 -3.34 -12.28
CA ASP A 210 -8.90 -3.34 -11.94
C ASP A 210 -9.72 -3.73 -13.17
N LYS A 211 -10.35 -4.90 -13.14
CA LYS A 211 -11.20 -5.41 -14.22
C LYS A 211 -12.65 -5.49 -13.72
N PRO A 212 -13.64 -5.42 -14.63
CA PRO A 212 -15.05 -5.52 -14.24
C PRO A 212 -15.40 -6.82 -13.50
N GLN A 213 -14.62 -7.89 -13.65
CA GLN A 213 -14.89 -9.20 -13.07
C GLN A 213 -14.10 -9.51 -11.81
N TYR A 214 -12.94 -8.88 -11.60
CA TYR A 214 -12.07 -9.11 -10.45
C TYR A 214 -10.94 -8.05 -10.43
N ALA A 215 -10.32 -7.86 -9.27
CA ALA A 215 -9.16 -6.99 -9.11
C ALA A 215 -7.89 -7.81 -8.85
N VAL A 216 -6.74 -7.35 -9.37
CA VAL A 216 -5.47 -8.09 -9.33
C VAL A 216 -4.36 -7.18 -8.84
N SER A 217 -3.59 -7.60 -7.83
CA SER A 217 -2.21 -7.12 -7.68
C SER A 217 -1.30 -8.01 -8.52
N TYR A 218 -0.84 -7.48 -9.64
CA TYR A 218 0.04 -8.20 -10.56
C TYR A 218 1.51 -7.95 -10.19
N ASN A 219 2.30 -9.01 -10.21
CA ASN A 219 3.74 -8.95 -10.01
C ASN A 219 4.45 -9.31 -11.31
N ARG A 220 4.93 -8.28 -12.02
CA ARG A 220 5.67 -8.43 -13.29
C ARG A 220 6.82 -9.41 -13.16
N ASP A 221 7.59 -9.30 -12.08
CA ASP A 221 8.83 -10.08 -11.89
C ASP A 221 8.56 -11.55 -11.56
N LYS A 222 7.34 -11.86 -11.08
CA LYS A 222 6.88 -13.24 -10.86
C LYS A 222 6.06 -13.80 -12.04
N GLY A 223 5.65 -12.98 -13.00
CA GLY A 223 4.77 -13.38 -14.11
C GLY A 223 3.42 -13.95 -13.67
N ARG A 224 2.93 -13.53 -12.48
CA ARG A 224 1.65 -13.97 -11.91
C ARG A 224 1.13 -12.94 -10.90
N PRO A 225 -0.14 -13.02 -10.48
CA PRO A 225 -0.64 -12.24 -9.35
C PRO A 225 0.13 -12.49 -8.05
N ASN A 226 0.30 -11.43 -7.27
CA ASN A 226 0.45 -11.53 -5.82
C ASN A 226 -0.84 -12.04 -5.19
N TRP A 227 -1.96 -11.45 -5.61
CA TRP A 227 -3.31 -11.83 -5.22
C TRP A 227 -4.33 -11.40 -6.29
N VAL A 228 -5.48 -12.08 -6.30
CA VAL A 228 -6.70 -11.67 -7.01
C VAL A 228 -7.84 -11.63 -6.00
N SER A 229 -8.63 -10.57 -6.06
CA SER A 229 -9.79 -10.31 -5.22
C SER A 229 -11.05 -10.25 -6.08
N TRP A 230 -12.13 -10.88 -5.64
CA TRP A 230 -13.41 -10.83 -6.34
C TRP A 230 -14.60 -10.96 -5.38
N HIS A 231 -15.71 -10.41 -5.85
CA HIS A 231 -17.02 -10.58 -5.24
C HIS A 231 -17.74 -11.72 -5.93
N LEU A 232 -18.35 -12.62 -5.17
CA LEU A 232 -19.14 -13.72 -5.68
C LEU A 232 -20.55 -13.65 -5.08
N ALA A 233 -21.52 -13.46 -5.95
CA ALA A 233 -22.94 -13.43 -5.64
C ALA A 233 -23.70 -14.11 -6.77
N SER A 234 -24.98 -14.40 -6.55
CA SER A 234 -25.84 -15.01 -7.57
C SER A 234 -25.87 -14.22 -8.88
N SER A 235 -25.69 -12.90 -8.83
CA SER A 235 -25.62 -12.02 -10.00
C SER A 235 -24.43 -12.26 -10.92
N TRP A 236 -23.38 -12.96 -10.47
CA TRP A 236 -22.23 -13.35 -11.31
C TRP A 236 -22.40 -14.71 -11.99
N LEU A 237 -23.45 -15.44 -11.61
CA LEU A 237 -23.71 -16.80 -12.04
C LEU A 237 -24.83 -16.83 -13.08
N GLY A 238 -24.63 -17.60 -14.13
CA GLY A 238 -25.58 -17.86 -15.20
C GLY A 238 -25.31 -19.21 -15.85
N SER A 239 -25.70 -19.36 -17.11
CA SER A 239 -25.58 -20.60 -17.88
C SER A 239 -24.49 -20.56 -18.96
N THR A 240 -23.66 -19.52 -18.99
CA THR A 240 -22.59 -19.39 -19.98
C THR A 240 -21.61 -20.56 -19.84
N PRO A 241 -21.32 -21.31 -20.92
CA PRO A 241 -20.34 -22.38 -20.88
C PRO A 241 -18.93 -21.83 -20.67
N ARG A 242 -18.04 -22.69 -20.18
CA ARG A 242 -16.62 -22.38 -20.06
C ARG A 242 -16.03 -22.05 -21.45
N GLN A 243 -15.27 -20.95 -21.55
CA GLN A 243 -14.73 -20.48 -22.83
C GLN A 243 -13.40 -21.15 -23.23
N ASP A 244 -12.56 -21.52 -22.25
CA ASP A 244 -11.26 -22.17 -22.46
C ASP A 244 -10.29 -21.41 -23.40
N ASP A 245 -10.46 -20.09 -23.49
CA ASP A 245 -9.74 -19.19 -24.37
C ASP A 245 -8.53 -18.53 -23.67
N PHE A 246 -7.65 -19.37 -23.13
CA PHE A 246 -6.40 -18.93 -22.49
C PHE A 246 -5.62 -17.99 -23.40
N ARG A 247 -5.30 -16.79 -22.90
CA ARG A 247 -4.60 -15.77 -23.69
C ARG A 247 -3.82 -14.79 -22.82
N ASN A 248 -2.81 -14.20 -23.42
CA ASN A 248 -2.06 -13.10 -22.84
C ASN A 248 -2.98 -11.89 -22.58
N ASP A 249 -2.63 -11.11 -21.56
CA ASP A 249 -3.33 -9.87 -21.25
C ASP A 249 -2.63 -8.69 -21.92
N THR A 250 -3.24 -8.18 -22.99
CA THR A 250 -2.70 -7.06 -23.77
C THR A 250 -2.82 -5.71 -23.06
N THR A 251 -3.51 -5.66 -21.90
CA THR A 251 -3.63 -4.44 -21.08
C THR A 251 -2.43 -4.20 -20.16
N LEU A 252 -1.50 -5.16 -20.07
CA LEU A 252 -0.25 -4.98 -19.32
C LEU A 252 0.59 -3.84 -19.93
N PRO A 253 1.32 -3.06 -19.09
CA PRO A 253 2.20 -1.99 -19.57
C PRO A 253 3.18 -2.44 -20.65
N ALA A 254 3.45 -1.55 -21.60
CA ALA A 254 4.35 -1.82 -22.71
C ALA A 254 5.74 -2.27 -22.22
N GLY A 255 6.29 -3.30 -22.87
CA GLY A 255 7.60 -3.88 -22.54
C GLY A 255 7.57 -4.92 -21.42
N TRP A 256 6.43 -5.12 -20.73
CA TRP A 256 6.30 -6.23 -19.78
C TRP A 256 6.08 -7.53 -20.53
N TYR A 257 6.68 -8.62 -20.04
CA TYR A 257 6.41 -9.95 -20.57
C TYR A 257 4.94 -10.31 -20.31
N GLN A 258 4.19 -10.52 -21.39
CA GLN A 258 2.83 -10.99 -21.30
C GLN A 258 2.88 -12.52 -21.37
N VAL A 259 2.56 -13.18 -20.26
CA VAL A 259 2.52 -14.63 -20.19
C VAL A 259 1.53 -15.15 -21.23
N GLN A 260 1.99 -16.07 -22.07
CA GLN A 260 1.25 -16.66 -23.17
C GLN A 260 0.52 -17.92 -22.71
N ALA A 261 -0.51 -18.30 -23.46
CA ALA A 261 -1.22 -19.55 -23.22
C ALA A 261 -0.29 -20.77 -23.25
N THR A 262 0.75 -20.76 -24.09
CA THR A 262 1.69 -21.87 -24.28
C THR A 262 2.76 -22.00 -23.19
N ASP A 263 2.93 -21.00 -22.33
CA ASP A 263 4.06 -20.92 -21.40
C ASP A 263 4.12 -22.00 -20.31
N TYR A 264 2.98 -22.65 -20.09
CA TYR A 264 2.82 -23.72 -19.09
C TYR A 264 2.96 -25.11 -19.72
N SER A 265 2.94 -25.21 -21.05
CA SER A 265 2.96 -26.48 -21.77
C SER A 265 4.21 -27.30 -21.42
N GLY A 266 4.01 -28.57 -21.05
CA GLY A 266 5.10 -29.48 -20.67
C GLY A 266 5.72 -29.23 -19.28
N SER A 267 5.28 -28.20 -18.54
CA SER A 267 5.83 -27.89 -17.21
C SER A 267 5.43 -28.87 -16.11
N GLY A 268 4.36 -29.63 -16.32
CA GLY A 268 3.73 -30.49 -15.30
C GLY A 268 2.81 -29.74 -14.34
N PHE A 269 2.62 -28.42 -14.52
CA PHE A 269 1.67 -27.61 -13.76
C PHE A 269 0.44 -27.26 -14.60
N ASP A 270 -0.71 -27.17 -13.93
CA ASP A 270 -1.92 -26.61 -14.50
C ASP A 270 -1.82 -25.08 -14.57
N ARG A 271 -2.62 -24.49 -15.48
CA ARG A 271 -2.96 -23.06 -15.46
C ARG A 271 -4.02 -22.83 -14.37
N GLY A 272 -3.55 -22.73 -13.12
CA GLY A 272 -4.41 -22.54 -11.96
C GLY A 272 -5.05 -21.17 -11.98
N HIS A 273 -6.38 -21.12 -12.06
CA HIS A 273 -7.13 -19.87 -12.03
C HIS A 273 -7.09 -19.28 -10.62
N HIS A 274 -7.02 -17.95 -10.52
CA HIS A 274 -7.31 -17.30 -9.25
C HIS A 274 -8.82 -17.09 -9.05
N CYS A 275 -9.42 -16.23 -9.88
CA CYS A 275 -10.86 -16.15 -10.03
C CYS A 275 -11.30 -17.29 -10.98
N PRO A 276 -12.04 -18.30 -10.49
CA PRO A 276 -12.33 -19.49 -11.29
C PRO A 276 -13.40 -19.19 -12.34
N SER A 277 -13.32 -19.86 -13.49
CA SER A 277 -14.30 -19.72 -14.58
C SER A 277 -15.75 -19.96 -14.12
N ALA A 278 -15.97 -20.92 -13.21
CA ALA A 278 -17.29 -21.23 -12.66
C ALA A 278 -17.89 -20.13 -11.75
N ASP A 279 -17.10 -19.13 -11.35
CA ASP A 279 -17.59 -17.96 -10.59
C ASP A 279 -18.03 -16.81 -11.51
N ARG A 280 -17.85 -16.95 -12.83
CA ARG A 280 -18.18 -15.95 -13.86
C ARG A 280 -18.90 -16.61 -15.02
N THR A 281 -20.19 -16.91 -14.84
CA THR A 281 -21.00 -17.60 -15.87
C THR A 281 -22.22 -16.79 -16.31
N LEU A 282 -22.32 -15.53 -15.89
CA LEU A 282 -23.38 -14.61 -16.32
C LEU A 282 -23.32 -14.36 -17.83
N THR A 283 -22.17 -13.91 -18.33
CA THR A 283 -21.97 -13.61 -19.75
C THR A 283 -20.70 -14.27 -20.31
N VAL A 284 -20.64 -14.42 -21.64
CA VAL A 284 -19.44 -14.88 -22.36
C VAL A 284 -18.22 -14.03 -22.04
N ALA A 285 -18.39 -12.70 -21.97
CA ALA A 285 -17.31 -11.77 -21.64
C ALA A 285 -16.80 -11.98 -20.21
N ASP A 286 -17.70 -12.20 -19.24
CA ASP A 286 -17.30 -12.47 -17.86
C ASP A 286 -16.52 -13.76 -17.76
N ASN A 287 -17.00 -14.84 -18.40
CA ASN A 287 -16.32 -16.12 -18.36
C ASN A 287 -14.95 -16.07 -19.06
N SER A 288 -14.91 -15.52 -20.29
CA SER A 288 -13.67 -15.34 -21.07
C SER A 288 -12.63 -14.51 -20.32
N SER A 289 -13.05 -13.53 -19.50
CA SER A 289 -12.11 -12.72 -18.72
C SER A 289 -11.29 -13.58 -17.75
N THR A 290 -11.82 -14.69 -17.24
CA THR A 290 -11.11 -15.56 -16.29
C THR A 290 -9.94 -16.32 -16.92
N PHE A 291 -9.87 -16.37 -18.25
CA PHE A 291 -8.81 -17.05 -19.02
C PHE A 291 -7.62 -16.16 -19.39
N LEU A 292 -7.60 -14.90 -18.95
CA LEU A 292 -6.42 -14.05 -19.05
C LEU A 292 -5.28 -14.64 -18.21
N MET A 293 -4.06 -14.69 -18.76
CA MET A 293 -2.90 -15.23 -18.03
C MET A 293 -2.52 -14.38 -16.80
N THR A 294 -2.98 -13.13 -16.71
CA THR A 294 -2.91 -12.30 -15.49
C THR A 294 -3.81 -12.79 -14.35
N ASN A 295 -4.62 -13.83 -14.56
CA ASN A 295 -5.41 -14.54 -13.55
C ASN A 295 -4.83 -15.94 -13.24
N MET A 296 -3.65 -16.29 -13.77
CA MET A 296 -3.08 -17.63 -13.66
C MET A 296 -1.87 -17.70 -12.73
N MET A 297 -1.65 -18.87 -12.14
CA MET A 297 -0.38 -19.28 -11.55
C MET A 297 -0.10 -20.77 -11.82
N PRO A 298 1.17 -21.23 -11.75
CA PRO A 298 1.49 -22.65 -11.82
C PRO A 298 0.94 -23.38 -10.60
N GLN A 299 -0.05 -24.24 -10.81
CA GLN A 299 -0.69 -25.00 -9.74
C GLN A 299 -0.52 -26.49 -9.99
N SER A 300 -0.14 -27.21 -8.95
CA SER A 300 0.02 -28.66 -9.00
C SER A 300 -1.32 -29.30 -9.38
N PRO A 301 -1.38 -30.24 -10.34
CA PRO A 301 -2.63 -30.86 -10.75
C PRO A 301 -3.42 -31.47 -9.58
N ASP A 302 -2.73 -32.01 -8.58
CA ASP A 302 -3.35 -32.62 -7.41
C ASP A 302 -3.92 -31.60 -6.44
N ASN A 303 -3.34 -30.40 -6.38
CA ASN A 303 -3.92 -29.29 -5.65
C ASN A 303 -5.16 -28.76 -6.41
N ASN A 304 -4.96 -28.35 -7.67
CA ASN A 304 -5.95 -27.66 -8.51
C ASN A 304 -7.25 -28.46 -8.68
N GLN A 305 -7.11 -29.74 -9.04
CA GLN A 305 -8.25 -30.59 -9.40
C GLN A 305 -8.80 -31.41 -8.20
N GLY A 306 -8.19 -31.25 -7.02
CA GLY A 306 -8.58 -31.95 -5.79
C GLY A 306 -9.14 -30.97 -4.75
N PRO A 307 -8.44 -30.75 -3.61
CA PRO A 307 -8.93 -29.91 -2.53
C PRO A 307 -9.26 -28.48 -2.99
N TRP A 308 -8.51 -27.91 -3.94
CA TRP A 308 -8.78 -26.55 -4.41
C TRP A 308 -10.13 -26.43 -5.13
N ALA A 309 -10.38 -27.28 -6.14
CA ALA A 309 -11.67 -27.36 -6.82
C ALA A 309 -12.82 -27.67 -5.85
N ASN A 310 -12.59 -28.54 -4.85
CA ASN A 310 -13.59 -28.86 -3.83
C ASN A 310 -13.96 -27.64 -2.97
N MET A 311 -12.98 -26.82 -2.58
CA MET A 311 -13.24 -25.57 -1.87
C MET A 311 -14.02 -24.59 -2.75
N GLU A 312 -13.63 -24.41 -4.01
CA GLU A 312 -14.35 -23.53 -4.94
C GLU A 312 -15.81 -23.95 -5.13
N ASN A 313 -16.06 -25.26 -5.25
CA ASN A 313 -17.42 -25.80 -5.30
C ASN A 313 -18.19 -25.48 -4.02
N TYR A 314 -17.56 -25.68 -2.84
CA TYR A 314 -18.18 -25.37 -1.55
C TYR A 314 -18.58 -23.89 -1.44
N LEU A 315 -17.72 -22.96 -1.84
CA LEU A 315 -18.04 -21.53 -1.80
C LEU A 315 -19.27 -21.20 -2.65
N ARG A 316 -19.41 -21.81 -3.84
CA ARG A 316 -20.62 -21.65 -4.66
C ARG A 316 -21.87 -22.20 -3.98
N THR A 317 -21.78 -23.26 -3.17
CA THR A 317 -22.94 -23.74 -2.38
C THR A 317 -23.42 -22.73 -1.34
N LEU A 318 -22.51 -21.94 -0.76
CA LEU A 318 -22.88 -20.87 0.17
C LEU A 318 -23.66 -19.78 -0.56
N VAL A 319 -23.25 -19.45 -1.79
CA VAL A 319 -23.95 -18.48 -2.64
C VAL A 319 -25.34 -18.99 -3.03
N SER A 320 -25.46 -20.27 -3.42
CA SER A 320 -26.76 -20.90 -3.65
C SER A 320 -27.65 -20.92 -2.41
N SER A 321 -27.06 -20.84 -1.20
CA SER A 321 -27.77 -20.78 0.07
C SER A 321 -28.16 -19.36 0.50
N GLY A 322 -28.05 -18.37 -0.40
CA GLY A 322 -28.46 -16.99 -0.15
C GLY A 322 -27.38 -16.09 0.46
N ASN A 323 -26.11 -16.47 0.31
CA ASN A 323 -24.98 -15.63 0.70
C ASN A 323 -24.33 -14.94 -0.51
N GLU A 324 -23.51 -13.95 -0.21
CA GLU A 324 -22.50 -13.38 -1.08
C GLU A 324 -21.14 -13.43 -0.39
N LEU A 325 -20.09 -13.55 -1.19
CA LEU A 325 -18.74 -13.79 -0.71
C LEU A 325 -17.79 -12.72 -1.24
N TYR A 326 -16.85 -12.34 -0.38
CA TYR A 326 -15.70 -11.53 -0.73
C TYR A 326 -14.46 -12.39 -0.60
N ILE A 327 -13.82 -12.71 -1.74
CA ILE A 327 -12.78 -13.73 -1.82
C ILE A 327 -11.49 -13.07 -2.28
N VAL A 328 -10.40 -13.35 -1.58
CA VAL A 328 -9.03 -13.02 -2.01
C VAL A 328 -8.19 -14.29 -2.01
N MET A 329 -7.39 -14.51 -3.04
CA MET A 329 -6.47 -15.63 -3.08
C MET A 329 -5.15 -15.29 -3.75
N GLY A 330 -4.12 -16.10 -3.49
CA GLY A 330 -2.82 -15.97 -4.14
C GLY A 330 -1.91 -17.17 -3.87
N GLY A 331 -0.68 -17.07 -4.37
CA GLY A 331 0.39 -18.04 -4.12
C GLY A 331 1.56 -17.42 -3.36
N SER A 332 2.05 -18.10 -2.32
CA SER A 332 3.20 -17.68 -1.51
C SER A 332 4.37 -18.69 -1.57
N GLY A 333 5.54 -18.24 -1.14
CA GLY A 333 6.78 -19.02 -1.20
C GLY A 333 7.31 -19.24 -2.62
N SER A 334 8.33 -20.09 -2.73
CA SER A 334 8.97 -20.48 -3.99
C SER A 334 9.19 -21.99 -4.01
N GLY A 335 8.75 -22.64 -5.07
CA GLY A 335 8.78 -24.10 -5.20
C GLY A 335 7.40 -24.68 -5.44
N GLY A 336 7.30 -26.00 -5.44
CA GLY A 336 6.08 -26.73 -5.76
C GLY A 336 6.41 -27.94 -6.62
N THR A 337 5.50 -28.90 -6.67
CA THR A 337 5.69 -30.15 -7.40
C THR A 337 4.56 -30.34 -8.38
N GLY A 338 4.90 -30.33 -9.67
CA GLY A 338 3.99 -30.68 -10.76
C GLY A 338 4.01 -32.19 -11.05
N SER A 339 3.27 -32.64 -12.06
CA SER A 339 3.21 -34.05 -12.47
C SER A 339 4.54 -34.62 -12.98
N ASN A 340 5.49 -33.75 -13.34
CA ASN A 340 6.85 -34.15 -13.71
C ASN A 340 7.71 -34.55 -12.49
N GLY A 341 7.20 -34.38 -11.25
CA GLY A 341 7.94 -34.63 -10.02
C GLY A 341 8.98 -33.55 -9.69
N GLY A 342 9.66 -33.72 -8.56
CA GLY A 342 10.69 -32.77 -8.08
C GLY A 342 10.13 -31.42 -7.62
N THR A 343 11.03 -30.51 -7.24
CA THR A 343 10.68 -29.12 -6.91
C THR A 343 10.98 -28.22 -8.10
N THR A 344 9.99 -27.49 -8.58
CA THR A 344 10.13 -26.51 -9.67
C THR A 344 9.98 -25.10 -9.10
N LEU A 345 10.95 -24.23 -9.35
CA LEU A 345 10.93 -22.83 -8.86
C LEU A 345 10.26 -21.88 -9.86
N THR A 346 10.41 -22.14 -11.16
CA THR A 346 9.88 -21.32 -12.25
C THR A 346 9.45 -22.18 -13.43
N VAL A 347 8.45 -21.73 -14.18
CA VAL A 347 8.09 -22.24 -15.51
C VAL A 347 8.31 -21.13 -16.57
N ALA A 348 7.92 -21.37 -17.82
CA ALA A 348 7.97 -20.36 -18.88
C ALA A 348 9.37 -19.76 -19.09
N ASN A 349 10.42 -20.60 -19.15
CA ASN A 349 11.82 -20.15 -19.25
C ASN A 349 12.24 -19.14 -18.17
N GLY A 350 11.67 -19.25 -16.96
CA GLY A 350 11.98 -18.36 -15.84
C GLY A 350 11.04 -17.17 -15.69
N HIS A 351 10.12 -16.94 -16.63
CA HIS A 351 9.21 -15.79 -16.58
C HIS A 351 8.08 -15.92 -15.56
N VAL A 352 7.76 -17.14 -15.12
CA VAL A 352 6.65 -17.37 -14.19
C VAL A 352 7.13 -18.15 -12.97
N ALA A 353 7.05 -17.53 -11.79
CA ALA A 353 7.46 -18.13 -10.53
C ALA A 353 6.40 -19.11 -10.00
N VAL A 354 6.83 -20.30 -9.58
CA VAL A 354 5.98 -21.33 -8.97
C VAL A 354 5.87 -21.07 -7.45
N PRO A 355 4.65 -20.88 -6.90
CA PRO A 355 4.45 -20.72 -5.46
C PRO A 355 4.50 -22.07 -4.74
N ALA A 356 5.14 -22.13 -3.57
CA ALA A 356 5.17 -23.34 -2.74
C ALA A 356 3.81 -23.66 -2.10
N GLN A 357 2.99 -22.63 -1.89
CA GLN A 357 1.69 -22.71 -1.24
C GLN A 357 0.66 -21.86 -1.96
N VAL A 358 -0.59 -22.31 -1.92
CA VAL A 358 -1.76 -21.58 -2.41
C VAL A 358 -2.65 -21.25 -1.22
N TRP A 359 -3.08 -20.00 -1.10
CA TRP A 359 -3.92 -19.54 0.01
C TRP A 359 -5.18 -18.84 -0.51
N LYS A 360 -6.24 -18.85 0.30
CA LYS A 360 -7.51 -18.14 0.04
C LYS A 360 -8.09 -17.67 1.35
N VAL A 361 -8.63 -16.45 1.38
CA VAL A 361 -9.40 -15.87 2.48
C VAL A 361 -10.76 -15.43 1.96
N VAL A 362 -11.80 -15.63 2.76
CA VAL A 362 -13.19 -15.41 2.37
C VAL A 362 -13.96 -14.77 3.52
N ILE A 363 -14.70 -13.70 3.25
CA ILE A 363 -15.81 -13.25 4.10
C ILE A 363 -17.11 -13.82 3.52
N VAL A 364 -17.95 -14.40 4.39
CA VAL A 364 -19.29 -14.91 4.05
C VAL A 364 -20.34 -13.97 4.65
N LEU A 365 -21.19 -13.37 3.82
CA LEU A 365 -22.30 -12.53 4.25
C LEU A 365 -23.61 -13.05 3.67
N PRO A 366 -24.75 -12.98 4.38
CA PRO A 366 -26.05 -13.08 3.73
C PRO A 366 -26.15 -12.03 2.60
N SER A 367 -26.84 -12.29 1.49
CA SER A 367 -26.95 -11.29 0.42
C SER A 367 -27.63 -10.01 0.90
N GLY A 368 -27.09 -8.83 0.55
CA GLY A 368 -27.62 -7.55 0.98
C GLY A 368 -26.99 -6.34 0.28
N THR A 369 -27.02 -5.20 0.96
CA THR A 369 -26.36 -3.95 0.54
C THR A 369 -25.54 -3.38 1.70
N ASN A 370 -24.67 -2.41 1.41
CA ASN A 370 -23.78 -1.78 2.40
C ASN A 370 -22.85 -2.78 3.10
N ASP A 371 -22.16 -3.61 2.31
CA ASP A 371 -21.64 -4.90 2.81
C ASP A 371 -20.61 -4.78 3.93
N VAL A 372 -19.75 -3.75 3.90
CA VAL A 372 -18.78 -3.49 4.98
C VAL A 372 -19.48 -3.28 6.33
N SER A 373 -20.63 -2.59 6.36
CA SER A 373 -21.34 -2.33 7.63
C SER A 373 -22.07 -3.56 8.18
N ARG A 374 -22.23 -4.61 7.37
CA ARG A 374 -22.82 -5.89 7.78
C ARG A 374 -21.79 -6.88 8.30
N VAL A 375 -20.50 -6.57 8.17
CA VAL A 375 -19.43 -7.35 8.82
C VAL A 375 -19.46 -7.05 10.31
N THR A 376 -19.62 -8.09 11.12
CA THR A 376 -19.61 -8.02 12.58
C THR A 376 -18.61 -9.02 13.14
N THR A 377 -18.38 -9.02 14.45
CA THR A 377 -17.50 -10.01 15.11
C THR A 377 -18.02 -11.45 15.02
N SER A 378 -19.25 -11.67 14.56
CA SER A 378 -19.83 -13.00 14.32
C SER A 378 -19.84 -13.38 12.83
N THR A 379 -19.36 -12.51 11.93
CA THR A 379 -19.30 -12.81 10.50
C THR A 379 -18.34 -13.97 10.28
N ARG A 380 -18.78 -14.96 9.49
CA ARG A 380 -17.97 -16.12 9.17
C ARG A 380 -16.87 -15.74 8.18
N THR A 381 -15.63 -16.01 8.58
CA THR A 381 -14.44 -15.96 7.73
C THR A 381 -13.97 -17.39 7.45
N ILE A 382 -13.46 -17.66 6.25
CA ILE A 382 -12.84 -18.95 5.90
C ILE A 382 -11.48 -18.65 5.30
N ALA A 383 -10.42 -19.24 5.85
CA ALA A 383 -9.07 -19.12 5.32
C ALA A 383 -8.40 -20.50 5.20
N VAL A 384 -7.60 -20.69 4.16
CA VAL A 384 -6.81 -21.91 3.93
C VAL A 384 -5.40 -21.59 3.45
N ILE A 385 -4.45 -22.46 3.77
CA ILE A 385 -3.11 -22.52 3.16
C ILE A 385 -2.85 -23.96 2.73
N MET A 386 -2.91 -24.23 1.43
CA MET A 386 -2.69 -25.55 0.85
C MET A 386 -1.29 -25.65 0.24
N PRO A 387 -0.58 -26.78 0.38
CA PRO A 387 0.69 -26.98 -0.32
C PRO A 387 0.46 -27.14 -1.82
N ASN A 388 1.33 -26.52 -2.63
CA ASN A 388 1.29 -26.63 -4.10
C ASN A 388 2.07 -27.86 -4.58
N THR A 389 1.60 -29.05 -4.21
CA THR A 389 2.33 -30.32 -4.38
C THR A 389 1.45 -31.44 -4.93
N GLN A 390 2.09 -32.47 -5.50
CA GLN A 390 1.47 -33.75 -5.81
C GLN A 390 1.17 -34.54 -4.52
N GLY A 391 0.30 -35.54 -4.62
CA GLY A 391 -0.04 -36.47 -3.54
C GLY A 391 -1.21 -36.03 -2.65
N ILE A 392 -1.84 -34.88 -2.94
CA ILE A 392 -2.95 -34.34 -2.13
C ILE A 392 -4.31 -34.39 -2.82
N ARG A 393 -4.43 -35.07 -3.98
CA ARG A 393 -5.63 -35.08 -4.84
C ARG A 393 -6.93 -35.38 -4.07
N THR A 394 -6.86 -36.32 -3.14
CA THR A 394 -8.01 -36.81 -2.35
C THR A 394 -8.12 -36.16 -0.98
N ALA A 395 -7.24 -35.23 -0.63
CA ALA A 395 -7.29 -34.53 0.64
C ALA A 395 -8.56 -33.66 0.72
N ASP A 396 -9.16 -33.63 1.91
CA ASP A 396 -10.22 -32.66 2.20
C ASP A 396 -9.60 -31.27 2.39
N TRP A 397 -10.13 -30.27 1.69
CA TRP A 397 -9.66 -28.89 1.79
C TRP A 397 -9.78 -28.35 3.22
N LYS A 398 -10.74 -28.85 4.01
CA LYS A 398 -10.96 -28.44 5.40
C LYS A 398 -9.77 -28.74 6.32
N THR A 399 -8.90 -29.68 5.94
CA THR A 399 -7.68 -30.02 6.69
C THR A 399 -6.63 -28.91 6.64
N TYR A 400 -6.75 -27.99 5.68
CA TYR A 400 -5.82 -26.87 5.48
C TYR A 400 -6.35 -25.54 6.01
N ARG A 401 -7.43 -25.57 6.81
CA ARG A 401 -8.00 -24.36 7.41
C ARG A 401 -7.03 -23.70 8.38
N VAL A 402 -6.98 -22.38 8.29
CA VAL A 402 -6.18 -21.50 9.13
C VAL A 402 -7.02 -20.27 9.49
N SER A 403 -6.47 -19.42 10.34
CA SER A 403 -6.98 -18.06 10.58
C SER A 403 -6.52 -17.12 9.45
N VAL A 404 -7.18 -15.98 9.32
CA VAL A 404 -6.75 -14.95 8.35
C VAL A 404 -5.42 -14.35 8.81
N ASP A 405 -5.22 -14.16 10.12
CA ASP A 405 -3.93 -13.75 10.72
C ASP A 405 -2.76 -14.62 10.26
N GLN A 406 -2.97 -15.94 10.13
CA GLN A 406 -1.93 -16.84 9.62
C GLN A 406 -1.63 -16.61 8.14
N VAL A 407 -2.61 -16.21 7.33
CA VAL A 407 -2.40 -15.83 5.92
C VAL A 407 -1.70 -14.48 5.84
N GLU A 408 -2.04 -13.52 6.71
CA GLU A 408 -1.33 -12.24 6.83
C GLU A 408 0.13 -12.45 7.22
N SER A 409 0.39 -13.27 8.23
CA SER A 409 1.75 -13.64 8.63
C SER A 409 2.53 -14.33 7.51
N LEU A 410 1.87 -15.09 6.63
CA LEU A 410 2.49 -15.75 5.48
C LEU A 410 2.83 -14.77 4.34
N THR A 411 2.06 -13.70 4.19
CA THR A 411 2.07 -12.85 2.99
C THR A 411 2.62 -11.45 3.23
N GLY A 412 2.51 -10.93 4.46
CA GLY A 412 2.73 -9.54 4.82
C GLY A 412 1.62 -8.59 4.36
N TYR A 413 0.44 -9.11 3.99
CA TYR A 413 -0.72 -8.32 3.57
C TYR A 413 -1.64 -8.02 4.76
N ASP A 414 -2.52 -7.03 4.57
CA ASP A 414 -3.58 -6.60 5.50
C ASP A 414 -4.93 -6.84 4.82
N PHE A 415 -5.57 -7.97 5.14
CA PHE A 415 -6.85 -8.33 4.56
C PHE A 415 -7.98 -7.59 5.25
N PHE A 416 -9.11 -7.45 4.56
CA PHE A 416 -10.31 -6.81 5.11
C PHE A 416 -10.09 -5.40 5.67
N SER A 417 -9.07 -4.68 5.19
CA SER A 417 -8.61 -3.36 5.65
C SER A 417 -9.68 -2.25 5.71
N ASN A 418 -10.83 -2.44 5.05
CA ASN A 418 -11.97 -1.51 5.11
C ASN A 418 -12.96 -1.82 6.25
N VAL A 419 -12.88 -3.01 6.86
CA VAL A 419 -13.66 -3.40 8.04
C VAL A 419 -13.08 -2.69 9.28
N PRO A 420 -13.89 -2.24 10.25
CA PRO A 420 -13.36 -1.66 11.48
C PRO A 420 -12.38 -2.60 12.20
N THR A 421 -11.24 -2.07 12.64
CA THR A 421 -10.16 -2.86 13.27
C THR A 421 -10.63 -3.68 14.47
N SER A 422 -11.55 -3.15 15.28
CA SER A 422 -12.15 -3.89 16.40
C SER A 422 -12.90 -5.17 15.99
N ILE A 423 -13.40 -5.23 14.75
CA ILE A 423 -14.08 -6.40 14.18
C ILE A 423 -13.07 -7.34 13.53
N GLN A 424 -12.13 -6.78 12.74
CA GLN A 424 -11.00 -7.50 12.15
C GLN A 424 -10.30 -8.39 13.19
N SER A 425 -9.91 -7.79 14.33
CA SER A 425 -9.20 -8.49 15.41
C SER A 425 -9.91 -9.76 15.93
N VAL A 426 -11.23 -9.89 15.75
CA VAL A 426 -12.00 -11.08 16.14
C VAL A 426 -12.15 -12.07 14.99
N ILE A 427 -12.56 -11.56 13.82
CA ILE A 427 -12.87 -12.44 12.67
C ILE A 427 -11.59 -12.98 12.01
N GLU A 428 -10.46 -12.29 12.14
CA GLU A 428 -9.21 -12.68 11.50
C GLU A 428 -8.40 -13.68 12.32
N SER A 429 -8.56 -13.66 13.65
CA SER A 429 -7.91 -14.60 14.58
C SER A 429 -8.64 -15.94 14.71
N THR A 430 -9.88 -16.03 14.23
CA THR A 430 -10.71 -17.24 14.33
C THR A 430 -10.46 -18.20 13.17
N VAL A 431 -10.28 -19.49 13.47
CA VAL A 431 -10.26 -20.56 12.45
C VAL A 431 -11.68 -21.08 12.25
N ASP A 432 -12.16 -21.10 10.99
CA ASP A 432 -13.46 -21.68 10.63
C ASP A 432 -13.58 -23.14 11.10
N ASN A 433 -14.72 -23.49 11.70
CA ASN A 433 -14.96 -24.81 12.28
C ASN A 433 -16.19 -25.55 11.71
N GLN A 434 -16.79 -25.04 10.62
CA GLN A 434 -18.01 -25.62 10.01
C GLN A 434 -17.76 -26.68 8.93
#